data_AF-A0A6Y1QTV8-F1
#
_entry.id   AF-A0A6Y1QTV8-F1
#
_cell.length_a   1.000
_cell.length_b   1.000
_cell.length_c   1.000
_cell.angle_alpha   90.00
_cell.angle_beta   90.00
_cell.angle_gamma   90.00
#
_symmetry.space_group_name_H-M   'P 1'
#
loop_
_entity.id
_entity.type
_entity.pdbx_description
1 polymer ?
#
loop_
_entity_poly.entity_id
_entity_poly.type
_entity_poly.pdbx_seq_one_letter_code
_entity_poly.pdbx_strand_id
1 'polypeptide(L)'
;MLEKDYQLAAYKNLVAAGGLKTPDAIATSINCAVEAKNLSDQLAGLVLETVTYPDTIASNVITITDTADTMNSTSQMAKEHSDLLAANADLSVLLQLNIGWDVYCRANTLEATELPISVAIGDNVTPKTLLDSINALDIDAVVTAMTEINQVLNTGAGGDTGSGATQPAPSLTSDQIDALAAACESLTASVSNLAAPRDALKALFDKAGQSVSTSMQAYSNAINTALAEASANNTSTASAVVALVPKSVMDELKKYRTDI
;
A
#
# COMPACT_ATOMS: atom_id res chain seq x y z
N MET A 1 -24.08 -28.55 -3.90
CA MET A 1 -22.74 -27.90 -3.99
C MET A 1 -21.61 -28.87 -3.74
N LEU A 2 -21.65 -29.69 -2.67
CA LEU A 2 -20.68 -30.77 -2.46
C LEU A 2 -21.43 -32.10 -2.43
N GLU A 3 -21.20 -32.95 -3.41
CA GLU A 3 -21.93 -34.20 -3.62
C GLU A 3 -21.01 -35.40 -3.81
N LYS A 4 -19.74 -35.16 -4.17
CA LYS A 4 -18.76 -36.20 -4.46
C LYS A 4 -17.90 -36.47 -3.22
N ASP A 5 -17.49 -37.73 -3.00
CA ASP A 5 -16.70 -38.13 -1.83
C ASP A 5 -15.41 -37.31 -1.66
N TYR A 6 -14.71 -37.00 -2.75
CA TYR A 6 -13.50 -36.17 -2.69
C TYR A 6 -13.80 -34.73 -2.24
N GLN A 7 -14.98 -34.18 -2.53
CA GLN A 7 -15.40 -32.85 -2.11
C GLN A 7 -15.68 -32.83 -0.60
N LEU A 8 -16.32 -33.87 -0.09
CA LEU A 8 -16.56 -34.03 1.36
C LEU A 8 -15.26 -34.28 2.12
N ALA A 9 -14.31 -35.03 1.54
CA ALA A 9 -12.98 -35.22 2.09
C ALA A 9 -12.18 -33.91 2.11
N ALA A 10 -12.19 -33.14 1.01
CA ALA A 10 -11.56 -31.83 0.95
C ALA A 10 -12.15 -30.84 1.97
N TYR A 11 -13.48 -30.84 2.13
CA TYR A 11 -14.16 -30.04 3.15
C TYR A 11 -13.69 -30.41 4.57
N LYS A 12 -13.61 -31.71 4.90
CA LYS A 12 -13.09 -32.16 6.21
C LYS A 12 -11.66 -31.69 6.44
N ASN A 13 -10.81 -31.77 5.41
CA ASN A 13 -9.43 -31.28 5.49
C ASN A 13 -9.36 -29.77 5.71
N LEU A 14 -10.22 -29.00 5.03
CA LEU A 14 -10.30 -27.55 5.21
C LEU A 14 -10.73 -27.17 6.63
N VAL A 15 -11.73 -27.85 7.18
CA VAL A 15 -12.18 -27.66 8.57
C VAL A 15 -11.05 -28.03 9.54
N ALA A 16 -10.36 -29.15 9.33
CA ALA A 16 -9.23 -29.57 10.15
C ALA A 16 -8.04 -28.59 10.11
N ALA A 17 -7.85 -27.91 8.97
CA ALA A 17 -6.84 -26.87 8.80
C ALA A 17 -7.24 -25.52 9.43
N GLY A 18 -8.48 -25.37 9.93
CA GLY A 18 -8.99 -24.12 10.50
C GLY A 18 -9.49 -23.11 9.45
N GLY A 19 -9.69 -23.54 8.20
CA GLY A 19 -10.16 -22.69 7.11
C GLY A 19 -9.09 -22.36 6.08
N LEU A 20 -9.36 -21.33 5.26
CA LEU A 20 -8.43 -20.85 4.24
C LEU A 20 -7.24 -20.15 4.90
N LYS A 21 -6.05 -20.35 4.33
CA LYS A 21 -4.85 -19.64 4.75
C LYS A 21 -4.93 -18.16 4.33
N THR A 22 -4.52 -17.25 5.21
CA THR A 22 -4.25 -15.86 4.84
C THR A 22 -3.02 -15.78 3.92
N PRO A 23 -3.11 -15.10 2.76
CA PRO A 23 -1.96 -14.90 1.88
C PRO A 23 -0.75 -14.25 2.59
N ASP A 24 0.45 -14.79 2.37
CA ASP A 24 1.67 -14.32 3.05
C ASP A 24 1.99 -12.86 2.70
N ALA A 25 1.65 -12.42 1.48
CA ALA A 25 1.82 -11.05 1.02
C ALA A 25 1.12 -10.01 1.92
N ILE A 26 -0.01 -10.37 2.54
CA ILE A 26 -0.73 -9.50 3.48
C ILE A 26 0.13 -9.26 4.72
N ALA A 27 0.58 -10.34 5.36
CA ALA A 27 1.40 -10.25 6.57
C ALA A 27 2.72 -9.53 6.31
N THR A 28 3.39 -9.82 5.19
CA THR A 28 4.63 -9.15 4.80
C THR A 28 4.43 -7.65 4.54
N SER A 29 3.33 -7.27 3.89
CA SER A 29 3.01 -5.85 3.67
C SER A 29 2.70 -5.11 4.98
N ILE A 30 2.04 -5.78 5.94
CA ILE A 30 1.82 -5.22 7.28
C ILE A 30 3.15 -4.99 7.99
N ASN A 31 4.06 -5.97 7.97
CA ASN A 31 5.38 -5.82 8.59
C ASN A 31 6.18 -4.69 7.95
N CYS A 32 6.13 -4.59 6.61
CA CYS A 32 6.72 -3.46 5.89
C CYS A 32 6.16 -2.13 6.36
N ALA A 33 4.84 -2.03 6.55
CA ALA A 33 4.21 -0.82 7.06
C ALA A 33 4.67 -0.46 8.48
N VAL A 34 4.75 -1.44 9.37
CA VAL A 34 5.18 -1.27 10.75
C VAL A 34 6.64 -0.82 10.83
N GLU A 35 7.55 -1.51 10.15
CA GLU A 35 8.98 -1.17 10.23
C GLU A 35 9.29 0.19 9.60
N ALA A 36 8.66 0.52 8.46
CA ALA A 36 8.78 1.85 7.88
C ALA A 36 8.25 2.93 8.83
N LYS A 37 7.14 2.67 9.54
CA LYS A 37 6.61 3.62 10.52
C LYS A 37 7.55 3.80 11.72
N ASN A 38 8.12 2.72 12.22
CA ASN A 38 9.09 2.77 13.32
C ASN A 38 10.31 3.61 12.96
N LEU A 39 10.86 3.45 11.75
CA LEU A 39 11.99 4.27 11.28
C LEU A 39 11.60 5.74 11.10
N SER A 40 10.41 5.99 10.55
CA SER A 40 9.86 7.35 10.41
C SER A 40 9.76 8.05 11.76
N ASP A 41 9.17 7.39 12.76
CA ASP A 41 8.97 7.96 14.10
C ASP A 41 10.29 8.21 14.82
N GLN A 42 11.27 7.31 14.66
CA GLN A 42 12.60 7.50 15.22
C GLN A 42 13.28 8.72 14.61
N LEU A 43 13.30 8.84 13.27
CA LEU A 43 13.94 9.96 12.58
C LEU A 43 13.24 11.30 12.86
N ALA A 44 11.90 11.32 12.82
CA ALA A 44 11.12 12.51 13.16
C ALA A 44 11.38 12.97 14.60
N GLY A 45 11.52 12.02 15.53
CA GLY A 45 11.85 12.31 16.93
C GLY A 45 13.25 12.88 17.17
N LEU A 46 14.16 12.80 16.20
CA LEU A 46 15.50 13.41 16.31
C LEU A 46 15.48 14.92 16.12
N VAL A 47 14.50 15.46 15.40
CA VAL A 47 14.37 16.89 15.13
C VAL A 47 13.38 17.49 16.13
N LEU A 48 13.90 18.17 17.15
CA LEU A 48 13.12 18.68 18.26
C LEU A 48 12.53 20.05 17.92
N GLU A 49 11.19 20.17 17.99
CA GLU A 49 10.47 21.43 17.73
C GLU A 49 10.91 22.60 18.64
N THR A 50 11.43 22.29 19.83
CA THR A 50 11.88 23.28 20.83
C THR A 50 13.31 23.75 20.61
N VAL A 51 14.06 23.15 19.69
CA VAL A 51 15.47 23.46 19.42
C VAL A 51 15.59 24.29 18.14
N THR A 52 16.33 25.40 18.21
CA THR A 52 16.74 26.14 17.02
C THR A 52 18.07 25.58 16.52
N TYR A 53 18.05 24.89 15.38
CA TYR A 53 19.25 24.33 14.76
C TYR A 53 20.03 25.39 13.97
N PRO A 54 21.37 25.44 14.09
CA PRO A 54 22.19 26.40 13.35
C PRO A 54 22.26 26.07 11.86
N ASP A 55 22.45 27.12 11.03
CA ASP A 55 22.52 27.00 9.57
C ASP A 55 23.57 25.99 9.08
N THR A 56 24.63 25.78 9.87
CA THR A 56 25.71 24.83 9.56
C THR A 56 25.25 23.37 9.44
N ILE A 57 24.10 23.01 10.01
CA ILE A 57 23.51 21.67 9.92
C ILE A 57 22.12 21.65 9.30
N ALA A 58 21.65 22.78 8.76
CA ALA A 58 20.28 22.90 8.25
C ALA A 58 19.98 21.87 7.14
N SER A 59 20.94 21.61 6.25
CA SER A 59 20.80 20.57 5.21
C SER A 59 20.65 19.17 5.79
N ASN A 60 21.35 18.87 6.89
CA ASN A 60 21.28 17.56 7.55
C ASN A 60 19.93 17.36 8.23
N VAL A 61 19.41 18.39 8.89
CA VAL A 61 18.06 18.38 9.48
C VAL A 61 17.00 18.14 8.40
N ILE A 62 17.15 18.78 7.22
CA ILE A 62 16.29 18.53 6.07
C ILE A 62 16.39 17.07 5.62
N THR A 63 17.60 16.53 5.42
CA THR A 63 17.79 15.12 5.04
C THR A 63 17.10 14.15 5.99
N ILE A 64 17.20 14.37 7.30
CA ILE A 64 16.56 13.54 8.32
C ILE A 64 15.03 13.62 8.20
N THR A 65 14.50 14.84 8.07
CA THR A 65 13.06 15.10 7.95
C THR A 65 12.48 14.49 6.67
N ASP A 66 13.11 14.72 5.52
CA ASP A 66 12.70 14.15 4.23
C ASP A 66 12.74 12.62 4.24
N THR A 67 13.73 12.04 4.95
CA THR A 67 13.80 10.58 5.11
C THR A 67 12.67 10.06 6.00
N ALA A 68 12.36 10.75 7.09
CA ALA A 68 11.23 10.41 7.96
C ALA A 68 9.90 10.43 7.17
N ASP A 69 9.69 11.44 6.33
CA ASP A 69 8.51 11.56 5.47
C ASP A 69 8.45 10.47 4.39
N THR A 70 9.60 10.13 3.80
CA THR A 70 9.71 9.02 2.85
C THR A 70 9.32 7.69 3.50
N MET A 71 9.76 7.45 4.74
CA MET A 71 9.41 6.25 5.50
C MET A 71 7.93 6.22 5.90
N ASN A 72 7.36 7.36 6.30
CA ASN A 72 5.93 7.46 6.58
C ASN A 72 5.08 7.15 5.33
N SER A 73 5.47 7.72 4.18
CA SER A 73 4.78 7.48 2.90
C SER A 73 4.90 6.01 2.46
N THR A 74 6.06 5.40 2.68
CA THR A 74 6.28 3.97 2.41
C THR A 74 5.42 3.09 3.32
N SER A 75 5.27 3.48 4.59
CA SER A 75 4.39 2.79 5.54
C SER A 75 2.93 2.79 5.07
N GLN A 76 2.41 3.97 4.69
CA GLN A 76 1.04 4.12 4.20
C GLN A 76 0.79 3.28 2.94
N MET A 77 1.70 3.32 1.97
CA MET A 77 1.61 2.51 0.74
C MET A 77 1.56 1.01 1.04
N ALA A 78 2.44 0.51 1.92
CA ALA A 78 2.46 -0.90 2.28
C ALA A 78 1.18 -1.31 3.03
N LYS A 79 0.63 -0.40 3.86
CA LYS A 79 -0.64 -0.61 4.54
C LYS A 79 -1.81 -0.69 3.56
N GLU A 80 -1.92 0.27 2.63
CA GLU A 80 -2.93 0.28 1.57
C GLU A 80 -2.87 -0.97 0.69
N HIS A 81 -1.65 -1.43 0.36
CA HIS A 81 -1.45 -2.69 -0.33
C HIS A 81 -2.01 -3.87 0.48
N SER A 82 -1.68 -3.98 1.77
CA SER A 82 -2.21 -5.04 2.63
C SER A 82 -3.74 -5.04 2.72
N ASP A 83 -4.34 -3.85 2.80
CA ASP A 83 -5.79 -3.69 2.93
C ASP A 83 -6.50 -4.05 1.61
N LEU A 84 -5.92 -3.67 0.46
CA LEU A 84 -6.42 -4.07 -0.85
C LEU A 84 -6.42 -5.60 -1.00
N LEU A 85 -5.32 -6.26 -0.63
CA LEU A 85 -5.23 -7.72 -0.70
C LEU A 85 -6.25 -8.38 0.24
N ALA A 86 -6.34 -7.93 1.49
CA ALA A 86 -7.26 -8.48 2.47
C ALA A 86 -8.73 -8.35 2.05
N ALA A 87 -9.11 -7.24 1.42
CA ALA A 87 -10.46 -7.01 0.94
C ALA A 87 -10.85 -7.93 -0.25
N ASN A 88 -9.87 -8.48 -0.97
CA ASN A 88 -10.10 -9.21 -2.21
C ASN A 88 -9.64 -10.69 -2.18
N ALA A 89 -9.12 -11.18 -1.05
CA ALA A 89 -8.59 -12.55 -0.92
C ALA A 89 -9.64 -13.64 -0.66
N ASP A 90 -10.91 -13.28 -0.48
CA ASP A 90 -11.99 -14.26 -0.33
C ASP A 90 -12.33 -14.94 -1.68
N LEU A 91 -12.53 -16.26 -1.67
CA LEU A 91 -12.78 -17.03 -2.90
C LEU A 91 -14.07 -16.61 -3.63
N SER A 92 -15.09 -16.15 -2.91
CA SER A 92 -16.32 -15.66 -3.54
C SER A 92 -16.11 -14.31 -4.22
N VAL A 93 -15.28 -13.44 -3.64
CA VAL A 93 -14.87 -12.16 -4.24
C VAL A 93 -14.00 -12.42 -5.46
N LEU A 94 -12.99 -13.30 -5.35
CA LEU A 94 -12.14 -13.68 -6.48
C LEU A 94 -12.94 -14.27 -7.64
N LEU A 95 -13.97 -15.07 -7.37
CA LEU A 95 -14.85 -15.59 -8.43
C LEU A 95 -15.61 -14.46 -9.14
N GLN A 96 -16.18 -13.50 -8.41
CA GLN A 96 -16.87 -12.34 -8.99
C GLN A 96 -15.92 -11.51 -9.85
N LEU A 97 -14.73 -11.21 -9.32
CA LEU A 97 -13.70 -10.47 -10.04
C LEU A 97 -13.24 -11.20 -11.29
N ASN A 98 -13.01 -12.52 -11.22
CA ASN A 98 -12.60 -13.30 -12.38
C ASN A 98 -13.67 -13.30 -13.49
N ILE A 99 -14.96 -13.44 -13.13
CA ILE A 99 -16.06 -13.34 -14.10
C ILE A 99 -16.06 -11.95 -14.75
N GLY A 100 -15.96 -10.89 -13.94
CA GLY A 100 -15.90 -9.52 -14.43
C GLY A 100 -14.73 -9.26 -15.37
N TRP A 101 -13.54 -9.73 -15.00
CA TRP A 101 -12.33 -9.61 -15.81
C TRP A 101 -12.44 -10.33 -17.15
N ASP A 102 -12.94 -11.57 -17.14
CA ASP A 102 -13.16 -12.33 -18.36
C ASP A 102 -14.16 -11.63 -19.30
N VAL A 103 -15.27 -11.10 -18.76
CA VAL A 103 -16.22 -10.32 -19.56
C VAL A 103 -15.57 -9.06 -20.11
N TYR A 104 -14.82 -8.32 -19.29
CA TYR A 104 -14.11 -7.11 -19.72
C TYR A 104 -13.13 -7.41 -20.87
N CYS A 105 -12.31 -8.45 -20.73
CA CYS A 105 -11.35 -8.83 -21.76
C CYS A 105 -12.05 -9.25 -23.05
N ARG A 106 -13.09 -10.09 -22.98
CA ARG A 106 -13.86 -10.51 -24.17
C ARG A 106 -14.55 -9.34 -24.86
N ALA A 107 -15.19 -8.45 -24.10
CA ALA A 107 -15.88 -7.28 -24.65
C ALA A 107 -14.93 -6.29 -25.34
N ASN A 108 -13.66 -6.24 -24.93
CA ASN A 108 -12.65 -5.33 -25.47
C ASN A 108 -11.60 -6.01 -26.37
N THR A 109 -11.81 -7.29 -26.74
CA THR A 109 -10.88 -8.08 -27.57
C THR A 109 -9.45 -8.10 -26.99
N LEU A 110 -9.33 -8.16 -25.66
CA LEU A 110 -8.06 -8.26 -24.96
C LEU A 110 -7.68 -9.73 -24.74
N GLU A 111 -6.39 -10.02 -24.65
CA GLU A 111 -5.89 -11.34 -24.31
C GLU A 111 -6.29 -11.72 -22.87
N ALA A 112 -6.69 -12.97 -22.67
CA ALA A 112 -7.01 -13.48 -21.35
C ALA A 112 -5.74 -13.69 -20.53
N THR A 113 -5.45 -12.76 -19.63
CA THR A 113 -4.39 -12.90 -18.62
C THR A 113 -4.97 -13.36 -17.30
N GLU A 114 -4.11 -13.86 -16.41
CA GLU A 114 -4.48 -13.93 -14.99
C GLU A 114 -4.89 -12.53 -14.49
N LEU A 115 -5.92 -12.48 -13.66
CA LEU A 115 -6.43 -11.27 -13.04
C LEU A 115 -5.33 -10.62 -12.18
N PRO A 116 -4.97 -9.34 -12.39
CA PRO A 116 -3.85 -8.73 -11.66
C PRO A 116 -3.95 -8.74 -10.12
N ILE A 117 -5.14 -8.59 -9.53
CA ILE A 117 -5.30 -8.74 -8.08
C ILE A 117 -5.05 -10.18 -7.59
N SER A 118 -5.35 -11.20 -8.40
CA SER A 118 -4.96 -12.60 -8.11
C SER A 118 -3.43 -12.75 -8.05
N VAL A 119 -2.74 -12.18 -9.05
CA VAL A 119 -1.27 -12.15 -9.10
C VAL A 119 -0.71 -11.46 -7.85
N ALA A 120 -1.25 -10.31 -7.45
CA ALA A 120 -0.79 -9.57 -6.28
C ALA A 120 -1.03 -10.34 -4.96
N ILE A 121 -2.16 -11.05 -4.83
CA ILE A 121 -2.44 -11.92 -3.67
C ILE A 121 -1.40 -13.05 -3.57
N GLY A 122 -0.97 -13.60 -4.71
CA GLY A 122 0.05 -14.64 -4.78
C GLY A 122 1.50 -14.13 -4.65
N ASP A 123 1.74 -12.83 -4.76
CA ASP A 123 3.09 -12.25 -4.79
C ASP A 123 3.57 -11.80 -3.40
N ASN A 124 4.28 -12.70 -2.73
CA ASN A 124 5.00 -12.35 -1.50
C ASN A 124 6.39 -11.77 -1.74
N VAL A 125 6.94 -11.87 -2.96
CA VAL A 125 8.33 -11.50 -3.26
C VAL A 125 8.49 -9.98 -3.28
N THR A 126 7.56 -9.27 -3.93
CA THR A 126 7.60 -7.81 -4.03
C THR A 126 7.56 -7.13 -2.65
N PRO A 127 6.57 -7.38 -1.77
CA PRO A 127 6.57 -6.77 -0.43
C PRO A 127 7.74 -7.24 0.44
N LYS A 128 8.22 -8.49 0.27
CA LYS A 128 9.39 -8.99 1.01
C LYS A 128 10.67 -8.26 0.63
N THR A 129 10.85 -7.94 -0.66
CA THR A 129 12.02 -7.19 -1.15
C THR A 129 12.05 -5.78 -0.58
N LEU A 130 10.88 -5.13 -0.49
CA LEU A 130 10.78 -3.83 0.18
C LEU A 130 11.06 -3.92 1.68
N LEU A 131 10.49 -4.91 2.37
CA LEU A 131 10.77 -5.14 3.79
C LEU A 131 12.26 -5.37 4.05
N ASP A 132 12.94 -6.16 3.21
CA ASP A 132 14.37 -6.42 3.35
C ASP A 132 15.20 -5.14 3.13
N SER A 133 14.77 -4.30 2.19
CA SER A 133 15.41 -3.00 1.96
C SER A 133 15.21 -2.05 3.14
N ILE A 134 14.01 -2.02 3.73
CA ILE A 134 13.69 -1.24 4.94
C ILE A 134 14.54 -1.69 6.13
N ASN A 135 14.62 -3.00 6.37
CA ASN A 135 15.41 -3.57 7.46
C ASN A 135 16.92 -3.37 7.29
N ALA A 136 17.37 -3.04 6.07
CA ALA A 136 18.76 -2.72 5.78
C ALA A 136 19.09 -1.23 5.98
N LEU A 137 18.10 -0.36 6.23
CA LEU A 137 18.40 1.02 6.62
C LEU A 137 18.97 1.05 8.04
N ASP A 138 20.23 1.44 8.12
CA ASP A 138 20.89 1.78 9.37
C ASP A 138 20.75 3.29 9.63
N ILE A 139 20.16 3.63 10.77
CA ILE A 139 20.01 5.02 11.24
C ILE A 139 20.84 5.30 12.50
N ASP A 140 21.61 4.33 13.02
CA ASP A 140 22.26 4.42 14.33
C ASP A 140 23.26 5.59 14.40
N ALA A 141 24.00 5.82 13.32
CA ALA A 141 24.95 6.93 13.23
C ALA A 141 24.24 8.29 13.28
N VAL A 142 23.08 8.41 12.62
CA VAL A 142 22.28 9.65 12.60
C VAL A 142 21.65 9.88 13.97
N VAL A 143 21.09 8.83 14.59
CA VAL A 143 20.54 8.88 15.95
C VAL A 143 21.59 9.34 16.95
N THR A 144 22.80 8.77 16.87
CA THR A 144 23.92 9.12 17.76
C THR A 144 24.30 10.59 17.59
N ALA A 145 24.58 11.02 16.36
CA ALA A 145 25.00 12.40 16.07
C ALA A 145 23.94 13.43 16.49
N MET A 146 22.66 13.18 16.19
CA MET A 146 21.58 14.08 16.59
C MET A 146 21.34 14.09 18.09
N THR A 147 21.53 12.98 18.80
CA THR A 147 21.42 12.94 20.26
C THR A 147 22.47 13.84 20.91
N GLU A 148 23.72 13.78 20.45
CA GLU A 148 24.81 14.63 20.94
C GLU A 148 24.54 16.12 20.65
N ILE A 149 24.11 16.43 19.42
CA ILE A 149 23.76 17.80 19.01
C ILE A 149 22.61 18.33 19.85
N ASN A 150 21.53 17.56 20.02
CA ASN A 150 20.38 17.95 20.81
C ASN A 150 20.74 18.18 22.28
N GLN A 151 21.68 17.41 22.84
CA GLN A 151 22.18 17.62 24.20
C GLN A 151 22.90 18.97 24.35
N VAL A 152 23.76 19.32 23.39
CA VAL A 152 24.47 20.62 23.39
C VAL A 152 23.50 21.78 23.22
N LEU A 153 22.56 21.69 22.28
CA LEU A 153 21.64 22.79 22.00
C LEU A 153 20.58 22.97 23.10
N ASN A 154 20.12 21.89 23.74
CA ASN A 154 19.15 21.98 24.85
C ASN A 154 19.75 22.58 26.14
N THR A 155 21.06 22.44 26.37
CA THR A 155 21.71 22.96 27.59
C THR A 155 21.96 24.47 27.55
N GLY A 156 21.78 25.13 26.40
CA GLY A 156 21.86 26.59 26.29
C GLY A 156 20.59 27.36 26.65
N ALA A 157 19.46 26.67 26.83
CA ALA A 157 18.16 27.31 27.00
C ALA A 157 17.83 27.72 28.45
N GLY A 158 18.64 27.34 29.45
CA GLY A 158 18.33 27.58 30.86
C GLY A 158 19.55 27.68 31.76
N GLY A 159 19.90 28.91 32.15
CA GLY A 159 21.00 29.18 33.07
C GLY A 159 21.10 30.65 33.47
N ASP A 160 20.02 31.22 34.00
CA ASP A 160 20.11 32.46 34.80
C ASP A 160 20.70 32.11 36.16
N THR A 161 22.02 31.87 36.21
CA THR A 161 22.76 31.88 37.47
C THR A 161 23.36 33.26 37.61
N GLY A 162 22.67 34.13 38.33
CA GLY A 162 23.02 35.52 38.55
C GLY A 162 24.50 35.72 38.84
N SER A 163 25.24 36.20 37.84
CA SER A 163 26.61 36.70 37.90
C SER A 163 27.01 37.28 36.53
N GLY A 164 26.41 38.40 36.13
CA GLY A 164 26.98 39.44 35.23
C GLY A 164 27.66 39.10 33.89
N ALA A 165 27.77 37.85 33.48
CA ALA A 165 28.39 37.42 32.23
C ALA A 165 27.39 36.50 31.52
N THR A 166 26.87 36.96 30.38
CA THR A 166 26.09 36.14 29.45
C THR A 166 26.92 34.92 29.06
N GLN A 167 26.49 33.73 29.49
CA GLN A 167 27.07 32.47 29.01
C GLN A 167 26.99 32.47 27.47
N PRO A 168 28.07 32.13 26.76
CA PRO A 168 28.02 32.02 25.30
C PRO A 168 26.91 31.06 24.91
N ALA A 169 26.14 31.40 23.88
CA ALA A 169 25.20 30.45 23.29
C ALA A 169 25.96 29.16 22.96
N PRO A 170 25.41 27.97 23.25
CA PRO A 170 26.06 26.71 22.91
C PRO A 170 26.31 26.67 21.40
N SER A 171 27.54 26.33 21.03
CA SER A 171 27.97 26.19 19.64
C SER A 171 28.39 24.76 19.38
N LEU A 172 28.00 24.22 18.23
CA LEU A 172 28.44 22.90 17.78
C LEU A 172 29.93 22.93 17.41
N THR A 173 30.62 21.83 17.68
CA THR A 173 32.01 21.65 17.23
C THR A 173 32.06 21.20 15.77
N SER A 174 33.21 21.40 15.10
CA SER A 174 33.42 20.88 13.74
C SER A 174 33.24 19.36 13.68
N ASP A 175 33.77 18.62 14.67
CA ASP A 175 33.62 17.16 14.74
C ASP A 175 32.16 16.72 14.79
N GLN A 176 31.29 17.45 15.51
CA GLN A 176 29.86 17.15 15.57
C GLN A 176 29.15 17.40 14.23
N ILE A 177 29.51 18.51 13.57
CA ILE A 177 28.96 18.86 12.25
C ILE A 177 29.40 17.82 11.21
N ASP A 178 30.68 17.46 11.19
CA ASP A 178 31.25 16.50 10.25
C ASP A 178 30.71 15.08 10.47
N ALA A 179 30.54 14.67 11.73
CA ALA A 179 29.92 13.38 12.07
C ALA A 179 28.47 13.29 11.58
N LEU A 180 27.67 14.34 11.81
CA LEU A 180 26.31 14.40 11.28
C LEU A 180 26.28 14.41 9.75
N ALA A 181 27.19 15.16 9.12
CA ALA A 181 27.32 15.20 7.67
C ALA A 181 27.59 13.82 7.07
N ALA A 182 28.58 13.09 7.61
CA ALA A 182 28.90 11.74 7.17
C ALA A 182 27.74 10.76 7.40
N ALA A 183 27.05 10.87 8.55
CA ALA A 183 25.89 10.03 8.85
C ALA A 183 24.73 10.29 7.87
N CYS A 184 24.43 11.55 7.55
CA CYS A 184 23.40 11.91 6.57
C CYS A 184 23.76 11.51 5.13
N GLU A 185 25.04 11.57 4.76
CA GLU A 185 25.51 11.09 3.44
C GLU A 185 25.27 9.58 3.31
N SER A 186 25.63 8.80 4.34
CA SER A 186 25.36 7.36 4.39
C SER A 186 23.86 7.06 4.38
N LEU A 187 23.06 7.78 5.16
CA LEU A 187 21.61 7.64 5.15
C LEU A 187 21.02 7.91 3.76
N THR A 188 21.46 8.98 3.09
CA THR A 188 20.99 9.33 1.74
C THR A 188 21.28 8.20 0.74
N ALA A 189 22.49 7.64 0.78
CA ALA A 189 22.85 6.50 -0.04
C ALA A 189 21.95 5.28 0.23
N SER A 190 21.71 4.96 1.50
CA SER A 190 20.82 3.85 1.91
C SER A 190 19.38 4.06 1.47
N VAL A 191 18.84 5.27 1.63
CA VAL A 191 17.47 5.61 1.23
C VAL A 191 17.29 5.51 -0.28
N SER A 192 18.31 5.85 -1.08
CA SER A 192 18.23 5.73 -2.54
C SER A 192 17.98 4.29 -3.02
N ASN A 193 18.39 3.29 -2.25
CA ASN A 193 18.16 1.87 -2.57
C ASN A 193 16.69 1.45 -2.40
N LEU A 194 15.87 2.23 -1.71
CA LEU A 194 14.43 1.95 -1.53
C LEU A 194 13.58 2.31 -2.74
N ALA A 195 14.08 3.14 -3.66
CA ALA A 195 13.27 3.66 -4.76
C ALA A 195 12.70 2.53 -5.62
N ALA A 196 13.57 1.61 -6.09
CA ALA A 196 13.16 0.49 -6.94
C ALA A 196 12.14 -0.45 -6.26
N PRO A 197 12.36 -0.99 -5.05
CA PRO A 197 11.38 -1.88 -4.42
C PRO A 197 10.08 -1.16 -4.04
N ARG A 198 10.13 0.12 -3.66
CA ARG A 198 8.93 0.92 -3.39
C ARG A 198 8.10 1.13 -4.66
N ASP A 199 8.75 1.49 -5.76
CA ASP A 199 8.08 1.72 -7.04
C ASP A 199 7.50 0.41 -7.61
N ALA A 200 8.17 -0.73 -7.37
CA ALA A 200 7.65 -2.05 -7.72
C ALA A 200 6.38 -2.40 -6.93
N LEU A 201 6.37 -2.18 -5.60
CA LEU A 201 5.18 -2.40 -4.78
C LEU A 201 4.03 -1.48 -5.21
N LYS A 202 4.34 -0.20 -5.49
CA LYS A 202 3.35 0.75 -5.99
C LYS A 202 2.75 0.31 -7.31
N ALA A 203 3.57 -0.11 -8.27
CA ALA A 203 3.09 -0.59 -9.57
C ALA A 203 2.19 -1.83 -9.42
N LEU A 204 2.53 -2.75 -8.52
CA LEU A 204 1.71 -3.91 -8.20
C LEU A 204 0.36 -3.50 -7.60
N PHE A 205 0.38 -2.62 -6.60
CA PHE A 205 -0.82 -2.06 -5.97
C PHE A 205 -1.74 -1.36 -6.97
N ASP A 206 -1.19 -0.44 -7.77
CA ASP A 206 -1.96 0.35 -8.74
C ASP A 206 -2.63 -0.57 -9.78
N LYS A 207 -1.87 -1.56 -10.30
CA LYS A 207 -2.39 -2.53 -11.28
C LYS A 207 -3.46 -3.43 -10.66
N ALA A 208 -3.26 -3.90 -9.43
CA ALA A 208 -4.22 -4.71 -8.72
C ALA A 208 -5.52 -3.92 -8.44
N GLY A 209 -5.42 -2.70 -7.91
CA GLY A 209 -6.55 -1.83 -7.61
C GLY A 209 -7.36 -1.44 -8.85
N GLN A 210 -6.68 -1.15 -9.96
CA GLN A 210 -7.35 -0.92 -11.24
C GLN A 210 -8.09 -2.19 -11.70
N SER A 211 -7.47 -3.37 -11.58
CA SER A 211 -8.12 -4.62 -11.97
C SER A 211 -9.36 -4.92 -11.13
N VAL A 212 -9.36 -4.62 -9.83
CA VAL A 212 -10.53 -4.77 -8.95
C VAL A 212 -11.67 -3.89 -9.44
N SER A 213 -11.39 -2.60 -9.66
CA SER A 213 -12.39 -1.61 -10.07
C SER A 213 -13.02 -1.97 -11.43
N THR A 214 -12.17 -2.27 -12.42
CA THR A 214 -12.60 -2.68 -13.76
C THR A 214 -13.43 -3.97 -13.72
N SER A 215 -12.95 -4.98 -12.99
CA SER A 215 -13.62 -6.27 -12.90
C SER A 215 -14.97 -6.18 -12.21
N MET A 216 -15.08 -5.46 -11.09
CA MET A 216 -16.36 -5.28 -10.40
C MET A 216 -17.38 -4.54 -11.25
N GLN A 217 -16.95 -3.50 -11.98
CA GLN A 217 -17.83 -2.78 -12.89
C GLN A 217 -18.30 -3.68 -14.04
N ALA A 218 -17.39 -4.42 -14.66
CA ALA A 218 -17.72 -5.34 -15.74
C ALA A 218 -18.65 -6.47 -15.28
N TYR A 219 -18.42 -7.02 -14.08
CA TYR A 219 -19.28 -8.02 -13.45
C TYR A 219 -20.70 -7.48 -13.24
N SER A 220 -20.84 -6.28 -12.66
CA SER A 220 -22.15 -5.65 -12.45
C SER A 220 -22.88 -5.38 -13.77
N ASN A 221 -22.17 -4.86 -14.77
CA ASN A 221 -22.73 -4.62 -16.10
C ASN A 221 -23.15 -5.91 -16.79
N ALA A 222 -22.38 -6.99 -16.65
CA ALA A 222 -22.72 -8.30 -17.21
C ALA A 222 -24.01 -8.84 -16.59
N ILE A 223 -24.14 -8.79 -15.26
CA ILE A 223 -25.36 -9.19 -14.56
C ILE A 223 -26.55 -8.35 -15.02
N ASN A 224 -26.42 -7.03 -15.03
CA ASN A 224 -27.50 -6.14 -15.44
C ASN A 224 -27.93 -6.41 -16.89
N THR A 225 -26.99 -6.72 -17.78
CA THR A 225 -27.28 -7.08 -19.17
C THR A 225 -28.05 -8.41 -19.25
N ALA A 226 -27.61 -9.44 -18.54
CA ALA A 226 -28.31 -10.73 -18.50
C ALA A 226 -29.70 -10.63 -17.87
N LEU A 227 -29.85 -9.86 -16.78
CA LEU A 227 -31.13 -9.60 -16.14
C LEU A 227 -32.07 -8.78 -17.04
N ALA A 228 -31.54 -7.79 -17.77
CA ALA A 228 -32.31 -7.03 -18.75
C ALA A 228 -32.84 -7.95 -19.85
N GLU A 229 -32.00 -8.83 -20.39
CA GLU A 229 -32.40 -9.80 -21.41
C GLU A 229 -33.52 -10.72 -20.90
N ALA A 230 -33.33 -11.34 -19.74
CA ALA A 230 -34.28 -12.28 -19.14
C ALA A 230 -35.60 -11.60 -18.73
N SER A 231 -35.55 -10.37 -18.23
CA SER A 231 -36.72 -9.67 -17.69
C SER A 231 -37.52 -8.92 -18.75
N ALA A 232 -36.93 -8.64 -19.91
CA ALA A 232 -37.56 -7.81 -20.93
C ALA A 232 -38.84 -8.41 -21.57
N ASN A 233 -39.12 -9.70 -21.36
CA ASN A 233 -40.36 -10.36 -21.78
C ASN A 233 -41.30 -10.71 -20.61
N ASN A 234 -40.89 -10.41 -19.38
CA ASN A 234 -41.74 -10.63 -18.22
C ASN A 234 -42.76 -9.49 -18.12
N THR A 235 -44.02 -9.78 -18.43
CA THR A 235 -45.12 -8.81 -18.42
C THR A 235 -45.33 -8.13 -17.06
N SER A 236 -44.85 -8.74 -15.97
CA SER A 236 -44.95 -8.18 -14.62
C SER A 236 -43.87 -7.13 -14.32
N THR A 237 -42.75 -7.10 -15.07
CA THR A 237 -41.62 -6.19 -14.83
C THR A 237 -41.18 -5.39 -16.07
N ALA A 238 -41.76 -5.64 -17.23
CA ALA A 238 -41.35 -5.05 -18.52
C ALA A 238 -41.27 -3.51 -18.51
N SER A 239 -42.23 -2.81 -17.89
CA SER A 239 -42.19 -1.34 -17.81
C SER A 239 -41.01 -0.82 -17.00
N ALA A 240 -40.64 -1.50 -15.91
CA ALA A 240 -39.47 -1.15 -15.12
C ALA A 240 -38.17 -1.40 -15.91
N VAL A 241 -38.09 -2.52 -16.63
CA VAL A 241 -36.93 -2.83 -17.49
C VAL A 241 -36.74 -1.77 -18.58
N VAL A 242 -37.82 -1.34 -19.24
CA VAL A 242 -37.76 -0.27 -20.26
C VAL A 242 -37.29 1.07 -19.67
N ALA A 243 -37.67 1.38 -18.42
CA ALA A 243 -37.23 2.60 -17.75
C ALA A 243 -35.76 2.56 -17.29
N LEU A 244 -35.24 1.37 -16.94
CA LEU A 244 -33.90 1.19 -16.38
C LEU A 244 -32.82 0.93 -17.43
N VAL A 245 -33.15 0.24 -18.53
CA VAL A 245 -32.17 -0.24 -19.50
C VAL A 245 -32.09 0.73 -20.69
N PRO A 246 -30.88 1.19 -21.07
CA PRO A 246 -30.72 2.05 -22.24
C PRO A 246 -31.28 1.41 -23.52
N LYS A 247 -31.95 2.22 -24.35
CA LYS A 247 -32.57 1.75 -25.59
C LYS A 247 -31.60 1.03 -26.52
N SER A 248 -30.36 1.54 -26.65
CA SER A 248 -29.32 0.91 -27.48
C SER A 248 -28.98 -0.51 -27.03
N VAL A 249 -28.93 -0.76 -25.72
CA VAL A 249 -28.69 -2.09 -25.15
C VAL A 249 -29.88 -3.00 -25.47
N MET A 250 -31.11 -2.53 -25.26
CA MET A 250 -32.31 -3.29 -25.59
C MET A 250 -32.42 -3.63 -27.08
N ASP A 251 -32.02 -2.71 -27.96
CA ASP A 251 -32.03 -2.93 -29.40
C ASP A 251 -31.00 -3.99 -29.80
N GLU A 252 -29.80 -4.00 -29.19
CA GLU A 252 -28.79 -5.04 -29.41
C GLU A 252 -29.26 -6.43 -28.96
N LEU A 253 -29.80 -6.52 -27.74
CA LEU A 253 -30.31 -7.78 -27.18
C LEU A 253 -31.47 -8.37 -27.99
N LYS A 254 -32.26 -7.53 -28.68
CA LYS A 254 -33.36 -7.98 -29.54
C LYS A 254 -32.91 -8.55 -30.88
N LYS A 255 -31.73 -8.16 -31.41
CA LYS A 255 -31.25 -8.63 -32.73
C LYS A 255 -31.13 -10.15 -32.84
N TYR A 256 -30.82 -10.80 -31.72
CA TYR A 256 -30.59 -12.24 -31.64
C TYR A 256 -31.73 -13.00 -30.95
N ARG A 257 -32.85 -12.34 -30.68
CA ARG A 257 -34.11 -12.99 -30.35
C ARG A 257 -34.74 -13.52 -31.62
N THR A 258 -34.40 -14.74 -31.99
CA THR A 258 -35.30 -15.54 -32.83
C THR A 258 -36.52 -15.89 -31.98
N ASP A 259 -37.71 -15.62 -32.51
CA ASP A 259 -39.01 -15.89 -31.91
C ASP A 259 -39.06 -17.33 -31.33
N ILE A 260 -39.27 -17.43 -30.01
CA ILE A 260 -39.82 -18.61 -29.34
C ILE A 260 -41.28 -18.30 -29.04
#